data_AF-A0A359LTD0-F1
#
_entry.id   AF-A0A359LTD0-F1
#
_cell.length_a   1.000
_cell.length_b   1.000
_cell.length_c   1.000
_cell.angle_alpha   90.00
_cell.angle_beta   90.00
_cell.angle_gamma   90.00
#
_symmetry.space_group_name_H-M   'P 1'
#
loop_
_entity.id
_entity.type
_entity.pdbx_description
1 polymer ?
#
loop_
_entity_poly.entity_id
_entity_poly.type
_entity_poly.pdbx_seq_one_letter_code
_entity_poly.pdbx_strand_id
1 'polypeptide(L)'
;MAPEEASATVLEPISKSAIPVPALPSLRVPPLAAAPVTARRKRILSNAASQNPGQASTSVIAAGSRAAEPVVATGEVDAIRYGAVMRARRLVGLRGVGLSFDGHYYVRSVEHVITPGSYVQQFRISREGVGSPFPAVRPPT
;
A
#
# COMPACT_ATOMS: atom_id res chain seq x y z
N MET A 1 -5.09 1.29 -10.92
CA MET A 1 -6.30 1.39 -10.07
C MET A 1 -6.21 2.70 -9.31
N ALA A 2 -7.28 3.49 -9.18
CA ALA A 2 -7.18 4.85 -8.64
C ALA A 2 -7.18 4.86 -7.10
N PRO A 3 -6.34 5.68 -6.44
CA PRO A 3 -6.32 5.80 -4.99
C PRO A 3 -7.61 6.45 -4.46
N GLU A 4 -8.00 6.03 -3.26
CA GLU A 4 -9.27 6.41 -2.62
C GLU A 4 -9.00 6.95 -1.21
N GLU A 5 -9.67 8.04 -0.86
CA GLU A 5 -9.69 8.63 0.48
C GLU A 5 -10.99 8.23 1.18
N ALA A 6 -10.89 7.83 2.44
CA ALA A 6 -12.06 7.49 3.25
C ALA A 6 -12.34 8.61 4.26
N SER A 7 -13.60 8.97 4.44
CA SER A 7 -14.07 9.87 5.48
C SER A 7 -15.28 9.26 6.18
N ALA A 8 -15.56 9.69 7.40
CA ALA A 8 -16.70 9.21 8.17
C ALA A 8 -17.42 10.37 8.85
N THR A 9 -18.68 10.17 9.18
CA THR A 9 -19.43 11.06 10.05
C THR A 9 -19.94 10.22 11.20
N VAL A 10 -19.71 10.68 12.43
CA VAL A 10 -20.17 10.05 13.67
C VAL A 10 -21.38 10.79 14.19
N LEU A 11 -22.40 10.07 14.67
CA LEU A 11 -23.53 10.66 15.36
C LEU A 11 -23.32 10.55 16.87
N GLU A 12 -23.28 11.68 17.57
CA GLU A 12 -23.28 11.71 19.03
C GLU A 12 -24.65 11.26 19.57
N PRO A 13 -24.74 10.23 20.44
CA PRO A 13 -26.01 9.65 20.85
C PRO A 13 -26.84 10.60 21.75
N ILE A 14 -26.20 11.50 22.49
CA ILE A 14 -26.87 12.43 23.41
C ILE A 14 -27.30 13.71 22.68
N SER A 15 -26.37 14.37 21.99
CA SER A 15 -26.62 15.66 21.33
C SER A 15 -27.16 15.53 19.91
N LYS A 16 -27.23 14.30 19.35
CA LYS A 16 -27.58 14.01 17.95
C LYS A 16 -26.77 14.83 16.94
N SER A 17 -25.62 15.35 17.36
CA SER A 17 -24.75 16.19 16.53
C SER A 17 -23.87 15.30 15.66
N ALA A 18 -23.71 15.70 14.40
CA ALA A 18 -22.86 15.00 13.44
C ALA A 18 -21.43 15.51 13.56
N ILE A 19 -20.50 14.65 14.00
CA ILE A 19 -19.06 14.95 14.08
C ILE A 19 -18.37 14.41 12.83
N PRO A 20 -17.81 15.26 11.96
CA PRO A 20 -17.07 14.80 10.79
C PRO A 20 -15.69 14.27 11.21
N VAL A 21 -15.35 13.08 10.72
CA VAL A 21 -14.02 12.48 10.79
C VAL A 21 -13.36 12.61 9.42
N PRO A 22 -12.32 13.46 9.28
CA PRO A 22 -11.66 13.70 8.00
C PRO A 22 -10.89 12.46 7.54
N ALA A 23 -10.47 12.47 6.27
CA ALA A 23 -9.53 11.47 5.78
C ALA A 23 -8.21 11.56 6.54
N LEU A 24 -7.73 10.42 7.04
CA LEU A 24 -6.50 10.31 7.80
C LEU A 24 -5.44 9.57 6.97
N PRO A 25 -4.15 9.91 7.14
CA PRO A 25 -3.08 9.23 6.43
C PRO A 25 -3.05 7.74 6.79
N SER A 26 -2.69 6.91 5.81
CA SER A 26 -2.55 5.47 6.04
C SER A 26 -1.38 5.18 6.98
N LEU A 27 -1.51 4.14 7.81
CA LEU A 27 -0.43 3.63 8.67
C LEU A 27 0.37 2.52 7.99
N ARG A 28 0.26 2.38 6.67
CA ARG A 28 0.89 1.31 5.90
C ARG A 28 2.36 1.66 5.66
N VAL A 29 3.24 1.25 6.58
CA VAL A 29 4.71 1.45 6.52
C VAL A 29 5.07 2.96 6.38
N PRO A 30 6.35 3.38 6.51
CA PRO A 30 6.73 4.74 6.13
C PRO A 30 6.39 4.97 4.65
N PRO A 31 6.17 6.22 4.21
CA PRO A 31 5.94 6.52 2.80
C PRO A 31 7.06 5.92 1.94
N LEU A 32 6.67 5.09 0.96
CA LEU A 32 7.54 4.44 -0.02
C LEU A 32 7.71 5.29 -1.27
N ALA A 33 6.91 6.34 -1.44
CA ALA A 33 7.04 7.33 -2.49
C ALA A 33 7.32 8.73 -1.94
N ALA A 34 8.20 9.46 -2.61
CA ALA A 34 8.44 10.88 -2.33
C ALA A 34 7.22 11.74 -2.72
N ALA A 35 6.52 11.35 -3.79
CA ALA A 35 5.31 12.01 -4.27
C ALA A 35 4.14 11.00 -4.36
N PRO A 36 3.35 10.82 -3.29
CA PRO A 36 2.15 10.00 -3.32
C PRO A 36 1.09 10.59 -4.25
N VAL A 37 0.34 9.75 -4.96
CA VAL A 37 -0.73 10.22 -5.84
C VAL A 37 -1.95 10.60 -5.00
N THR A 38 -2.50 11.79 -5.27
CA THR A 38 -3.74 12.28 -4.64
C THR A 38 -4.92 11.36 -4.94
N ALA A 39 -5.80 11.13 -3.95
CA ALA A 39 -6.97 10.30 -4.16
C ALA A 39 -7.90 10.87 -5.24
N ARG A 40 -8.41 9.98 -6.11
CA ARG A 40 -9.39 10.34 -7.15
C ARG A 40 -10.80 9.90 -6.80
N ARG A 41 -10.98 9.14 -5.72
CA ARG A 41 -12.28 8.69 -5.22
C ARG A 41 -12.40 9.01 -3.73
N LYS A 42 -13.59 9.43 -3.31
CA LYS A 42 -13.95 9.60 -1.89
C LYS A 42 -14.91 8.50 -1.48
N ARG A 43 -14.64 7.84 -0.36
CA ARG A 43 -15.51 6.83 0.26
C ARG A 43 -16.02 7.34 1.59
N ILE A 44 -17.34 7.41 1.72
CA ILE A 44 -17.97 7.71 3.01
C ILE A 44 -18.26 6.38 3.70
N LEU A 45 -17.76 6.19 4.92
CA LEU A 45 -18.02 5.00 5.71
C LEU A 45 -19.40 5.10 6.37
N SER A 46 -20.39 4.42 5.80
CA SER A 46 -21.77 4.38 6.34
C SER A 46 -21.87 3.79 7.74
N ASN A 47 -21.03 2.80 8.04
CA ASN A 47 -21.07 2.05 9.31
C ASN A 47 -20.46 2.83 10.47
N ALA A 48 -19.82 3.97 10.19
CA ALA A 48 -19.17 4.80 11.20
C ALA A 48 -20.15 5.75 11.93
N ALA A 49 -21.37 5.92 11.41
CA ALA A 49 -22.38 6.76 12.05
C ALA A 49 -22.77 6.29 13.45
N SER A 50 -22.76 4.97 13.68
CA SER A 50 -23.07 4.36 14.99
C SER A 50 -21.83 4.08 15.84
N GLN A 51 -20.64 4.45 15.35
CA GLN A 51 -19.37 4.25 16.07
C GLN A 51 -19.07 5.43 16.98
N ASN A 52 -18.30 5.23 18.04
CA ASN A 52 -17.71 6.36 18.76
C ASN A 52 -16.60 7.03 17.91
N PRO A 53 -16.22 8.29 18.19
CA PRO A 53 -15.22 9.02 17.40
C PRO A 53 -13.86 8.29 17.24
N GLY A 54 -13.40 7.56 18.26
CA GLY A 54 -12.15 6.79 18.20
C GLY A 54 -12.23 5.53 17.33
N GLN A 55 -13.38 4.85 17.32
CA GLN A 55 -13.63 3.73 16.43
C GLN A 55 -13.79 4.19 14.98
N ALA A 56 -14.46 5.33 14.77
CA ALA A 56 -14.62 5.92 13.45
C ALA A 56 -13.29 6.41 12.86
N SER A 57 -12.41 7.02 13.67
CA SER A 57 -11.07 7.38 13.20
C SER A 57 -10.25 6.14 12.83
N THR A 58 -10.32 5.08 13.64
CA THR A 58 -9.66 3.81 13.34
C THR A 58 -10.20 3.18 12.04
N SER A 59 -11.51 3.23 11.82
CA SER A 59 -12.12 2.68 10.61
C SER A 59 -11.74 3.49 9.36
N VAL A 60 -11.64 4.82 9.47
CA VAL A 60 -11.12 5.70 8.41
C VAL A 60 -9.65 5.39 8.08
N ILE A 61 -8.77 5.28 9.08
CA ILE A 61 -7.35 4.92 8.87
C ILE A 61 -7.24 3.55 8.22
N ALA A 62 -8.02 2.57 8.68
CA ALA A 62 -8.00 1.22 8.16
C ALA A 62 -8.57 1.15 6.73
N ALA A 63 -9.51 2.03 6.39
CA ALA A 63 -10.05 2.18 5.05
C ALA A 63 -9.01 2.80 4.10
N GLY A 64 -8.31 3.86 4.51
CA GLY A 64 -7.20 4.46 3.75
C GLY A 64 -6.03 3.50 3.59
N SER A 65 -5.70 2.73 4.63
CA SER A 65 -4.64 1.72 4.58
C SER A 65 -4.97 0.53 3.67
N ARG A 66 -6.24 0.31 3.30
CA ARG A 66 -6.66 -0.70 2.32
C ARG A 66 -6.86 -0.13 0.91
N ALA A 67 -6.70 1.18 0.73
CA ALA A 67 -6.87 1.82 -0.57
C ALA A 67 -5.94 1.21 -1.62
N ALA A 68 -6.39 1.29 -2.88
CA ALA A 68 -5.61 0.78 -3.99
C ALA A 68 -4.38 1.65 -4.21
N GLU A 69 -3.23 1.00 -4.37
CA GLU A 69 -1.99 1.67 -4.75
C GLU A 69 -1.95 1.84 -6.28
N PRO A 70 -1.68 3.06 -6.79
CA PRO A 70 -1.76 3.37 -8.22
C PRO A 70 -0.63 2.74 -9.04
N VAL A 71 0.57 2.64 -8.46
CA VAL A 71 1.74 2.10 -9.15
C VAL A 71 1.85 0.63 -8.79
N VAL A 72 1.80 -0.21 -9.82
CA VAL A 72 1.92 -1.66 -9.71
C VAL A 72 2.97 -2.11 -10.71
N ALA A 73 3.87 -2.99 -10.28
CA ALA A 73 4.78 -3.68 -11.17
C ALA A 73 4.65 -5.19 -10.96
N THR A 74 4.84 -5.92 -12.04
CA THR A 74 4.87 -7.38 -12.07
C THR A 74 6.15 -7.82 -12.77
N GLY A 75 6.73 -8.90 -12.29
CA GLY A 75 7.93 -9.44 -12.89
C GLY A 75 8.15 -10.89 -12.50
N GLU A 76 9.17 -11.46 -13.10
CA GLU A 76 9.60 -12.83 -12.87
C GLU A 76 11.12 -12.83 -12.65
N VAL A 77 11.58 -13.64 -11.70
CA VAL A 77 13.00 -13.82 -11.44
C VAL A 77 13.33 -15.28 -11.17
N ASP A 78 14.45 -15.75 -11.71
CA ASP A 78 15.03 -17.05 -11.36
C ASP A 78 15.57 -16.96 -9.92
N ALA A 79 14.96 -17.73 -9.01
CA ALA A 79 15.29 -17.71 -7.59
C ALA A 79 16.69 -18.22 -7.28
N ILE A 80 17.21 -19.15 -8.09
CA ILE A 80 18.53 -19.74 -7.92
C ILE A 80 19.59 -18.68 -8.24
N ARG A 81 19.42 -17.96 -9.35
CA ARG A 81 20.31 -16.85 -9.73
C ARG A 81 20.14 -15.63 -8.85
N TYR A 82 18.92 -15.36 -8.41
CA TYR A 82 18.60 -14.25 -7.52
C TYR A 82 19.17 -14.45 -6.11
N GLY A 83 19.34 -15.70 -5.68
CA GLY A 83 20.00 -16.04 -4.42
C GLY A 83 19.17 -15.77 -3.16
N ALA A 84 17.92 -15.31 -3.32
CA ALA A 84 17.02 -14.99 -2.21
C ALA A 84 15.60 -15.50 -2.46
N VAL A 85 14.86 -15.77 -1.38
CA VAL A 85 13.44 -16.11 -1.47
C VAL A 85 12.61 -14.88 -1.15
N MET A 86 11.92 -14.36 -2.16
CA MET A 86 11.03 -13.23 -1.96
C MET A 86 9.80 -13.64 -1.16
N ARG A 87 9.37 -12.75 -0.25
CA ARG A 87 8.25 -13.00 0.65
C ARG A 87 7.18 -11.95 0.45
N ALA A 88 5.92 -12.39 0.40
CA ALA A 88 4.79 -11.48 0.46
C ALA A 88 4.85 -10.62 1.73
N ARG A 89 4.31 -9.40 1.66
CA ARG A 89 4.26 -8.43 2.75
C ARG A 89 5.62 -7.92 3.23
N ARG A 90 6.66 -8.04 2.41
CA ARG A 90 7.98 -7.43 2.63
C ARG A 90 8.20 -6.27 1.68
N LEU A 91 9.15 -5.41 2.04
CA LEU A 91 9.65 -4.38 1.15
C LEU A 91 10.72 -5.00 0.25
N VAL A 92 10.68 -4.63 -1.03
CA VAL A 92 11.68 -5.02 -2.01
C VAL A 92 12.16 -3.79 -2.76
N GLY A 93 13.43 -3.83 -3.13
CA GLY A 93 14.04 -2.83 -3.97
C GLY A 93 13.80 -3.08 -5.45
N LEU A 94 13.33 -2.07 -6.18
CA LEU A 94 13.28 -2.06 -7.64
C LEU A 94 14.25 -1.02 -8.17
N ARG A 95 15.10 -1.42 -9.13
CA ARG A 95 16.08 -0.56 -9.79
C ARG A 95 16.14 -0.85 -11.28
N GLY A 96 16.47 0.17 -12.07
CA GLY A 96 16.66 0.05 -13.51
C GLY A 96 15.42 0.39 -14.32
N VAL A 97 14.41 1.01 -13.69
CA VAL A 97 13.17 1.46 -14.33
C VAL A 97 13.06 3.00 -14.40
N GLY A 98 14.16 3.69 -14.06
CA GLY A 98 14.28 5.14 -14.11
C GLY A 98 13.96 5.82 -12.78
N LEU A 99 14.46 7.05 -12.57
CA LEU A 99 14.39 7.76 -11.29
C LEU A 99 12.98 7.90 -10.70
N SER A 100 11.96 8.00 -11.56
CA SER A 100 10.57 8.12 -11.14
C SER A 100 9.99 6.83 -10.54
N PHE A 101 10.50 5.67 -10.97
CA PHE A 101 9.98 4.36 -10.56
C PHE A 101 10.99 3.50 -9.80
N ASP A 102 12.26 3.89 -9.78
CA ASP A 102 13.24 3.29 -8.87
C ASP A 102 12.81 3.57 -7.41
N GLY A 103 13.09 2.62 -6.51
CA GLY A 103 12.81 2.75 -5.09
C GLY A 103 12.32 1.49 -4.42
N HIS A 104 11.70 1.65 -3.26
CA HIS A 104 11.15 0.55 -2.49
C HIS A 104 9.69 0.31 -2.85
N TYR A 105 9.31 -0.95 -2.94
CA TYR A 105 7.96 -1.39 -3.23
C TYR A 105 7.50 -2.41 -2.19
N TYR A 106 6.20 -2.47 -1.97
CA TYR A 106 5.59 -3.48 -1.13
C TYR A 106 5.22 -4.71 -1.95
N VAL A 107 5.70 -5.89 -1.53
CA VAL A 107 5.38 -7.16 -2.19
C VAL A 107 3.95 -7.57 -1.83
N ARG A 108 3.05 -7.53 -2.82
CA ARG A 108 1.64 -7.92 -2.67
C ARG A 108 1.45 -9.42 -2.70
N SER A 109 2.10 -10.09 -3.64
CA SER A 109 2.06 -11.53 -3.79
C SER A 109 3.33 -12.03 -4.46
N VAL A 110 3.71 -13.26 -4.13
CA VAL A 110 4.78 -14.01 -4.79
C VAL A 110 4.21 -15.38 -5.11
N GLU A 111 4.37 -15.79 -6.35
CA GLU A 111 4.05 -17.14 -6.83
C GLU A 111 5.38 -17.86 -7.08
N HIS A 112 5.55 -18.99 -6.40
CA HIS A 112 6.76 -19.81 -6.45
C HIS A 112 6.52 -20.99 -7.38
N VAL A 113 7.12 -20.97 -8.57
CA VAL A 113 7.01 -22.02 -9.57
C VAL A 113 8.25 -22.90 -9.48
N ILE A 114 8.07 -24.14 -8.98
CA ILE A 114 9.15 -25.09 -8.76
C ILE A 114 8.95 -26.26 -9.72
N THR A 115 9.94 -26.50 -10.56
CA THR A 115 9.97 -27.63 -11.49
C THR A 115 11.33 -28.35 -11.34
N PRO A 116 11.46 -29.62 -11.76
CA PRO A 116 12.73 -30.31 -11.69
C PRO A 116 13.85 -29.51 -12.40
N GLY A 117 14.83 -29.05 -11.64
CA GLY A 117 15.96 -28.27 -12.15
C GLY A 117 15.71 -26.76 -12.34
N SER A 118 14.52 -26.24 -12.00
CA SER A 118 14.23 -24.80 -12.11
C SER A 118 13.35 -24.28 -10.97
N TYR A 119 13.69 -23.09 -10.49
CA TYR A 119 12.90 -22.39 -9.49
C TYR A 119 12.74 -20.92 -9.88
N VAL A 120 11.50 -20.54 -10.17
CA VAL A 120 11.10 -19.22 -10.63
C VAL A 120 10.16 -18.57 -9.62
N GLN A 121 10.32 -17.26 -9.42
CA GLN A 121 9.46 -16.45 -8.57
C GLN A 121 8.80 -15.35 -9.41
N GLN A 122 7.49 -15.45 -9.55
CA GLN A 122 6.68 -14.38 -10.13
C GLN A 122 6.17 -13.49 -9.00
N PHE A 123 6.24 -12.17 -9.18
CA PHE A 123 5.90 -11.24 -8.13
C PHE A 123 5.00 -10.12 -8.61
N ARG A 124 4.18 -9.65 -7.68
CA ARG A 124 3.40 -8.43 -7.81
C ARG A 124 3.78 -7.48 -6.70
N ILE A 125 4.26 -6.30 -7.06
CA ILE A 125 4.71 -5.26 -6.15
C ILE A 125 3.92 -3.98 -6.40
N SER A 126 3.75 -3.15 -5.38
CA SER A 126 3.02 -1.90 -5.50
C SER A 126 3.55 -0.81 -4.58
N ARG A 127 3.21 0.44 -4.92
CA ARG A 127 3.52 1.64 -4.15
C ARG A 127 2.50 2.76 -4.39
N GLU A 128 2.43 3.70 -3.48
CA GLU A 128 1.45 4.78 -3.41
C GLU A 128 1.72 5.96 -4.37
N GLY A 129 2.89 6.02 -5.01
CA GLY A 129 3.25 7.11 -5.92
C GLY A 129 4.60 6.98 -6.60
N VAL A 130 5.23 8.10 -6.95
CA VAL A 130 6.50 8.15 -7.73
C VAL A 130 7.65 8.75 -6.91
N GLY A 131 8.89 8.46 -7.35
CA GLY A 131 10.15 8.92 -6.77
C GLY A 131 10.55 8.17 -5.49
N SER A 132 11.79 7.66 -5.40
CA SER A 132 12.27 7.00 -4.19
C SER A 132 12.47 8.03 -3.06
N PRO A 133 11.87 7.84 -1.86
CA PRO A 133 12.17 8.67 -0.70
C PRO A 133 13.51 8.32 -0.06
N PHE A 134 14.14 7.21 -0.47
CA PHE A 134 15.44 6.77 0.03
C PHE A 134 16.53 6.91 -1.04
N PRO A 135 17.73 7.40 -0.68
CA PRO A 135 18.82 7.61 -1.63
C PRO A 135 19.40 6.32 -2.20
N ALA A 136 19.20 5.19 -1.51
CA ALA A 136 19.68 3.89 -1.95
C ALA A 136 18.66 2.79 -1.69
N VAL A 137 18.51 1.92 -2.68
CA VAL A 137 17.76 0.68 -2.60
C VAL A 137 18.69 -0.40 -2.08
N ARG A 138 18.38 -1.01 -0.92
CA ARG A 138 19.20 -2.10 -0.38
C ARG A 138 18.99 -3.36 -1.23
N PRO A 139 20.06 -4.10 -1.58
CA PRO A 139 19.90 -5.39 -2.25
C PRO A 139 19.10 -6.36 -1.37
N PRO A 140 18.42 -7.35 -1.99
CA PRO A 140 17.74 -8.40 -1.26
C PRO A 140 18.74 -9.18 -0.39
N THR A 141 18.38 -9.39 0.87
CA THR A 141 19.06 -10.30 1.82
C THR A 141 18.38 -11.64 1.85
#